data_AF-A0A2K3KBJ1-F1
#
_entry.id   AF-A0A2K3KBJ1-F1
#
_cell.length_a   1.000
_cell.length_b   1.000
_cell.length_c   1.000
_cell.angle_alpha   90.00
_cell.angle_beta   90.00
_cell.angle_gamma   90.00
#
_symmetry.space_group_name_H-M   'P 1'
#
loop_
_entity.id
_entity.type
_entity.pdbx_description
1 polymer ?
#
loop_
_entity_poly.entity_id
_entity_poly.type
_entity_poly.pdbx_seq_one_letter_code
_entity_poly.pdbx_strand_id
1 'polypeptide(L)'
;GCLKLLPPEKLEQLEIPVEEESSLPIGKVLYMSGNDASFVGGNATLSQLRAADTSFNLFTGNQTFEERQRSFEVKKTAMVHCGFYSGDGGFRISDEDKSYMQGCKVVVSTCAFGGGDDLYQPIGMSEASLKKVCYVAFWDEITLKAQELVGRRVGDDGFVGKWRIIVVQDLPFSDQRLNGKIPKVLNL
;
A
#
# COMPACT_ATOMS: atom_id res chain seq x y z
N GLY A 1 2.67 -15.38 -24.68
CA GLY A 1 3.84 -14.84 -25.41
C GLY A 1 4.52 -13.83 -24.51
N CYS A 2 5.85 -13.80 -24.48
CA CYS A 2 6.58 -12.80 -23.68
C CYS A 2 6.46 -11.42 -24.31
N LEU A 3 6.25 -10.40 -23.48
CA LEU A 3 6.36 -9.00 -23.89
C LEU A 3 7.81 -8.73 -24.33
N LYS A 4 7.99 -8.18 -25.54
CA LYS A 4 9.31 -7.70 -25.98
C LYS A 4 9.63 -6.42 -25.22
N LEU A 5 10.67 -6.47 -24.40
CA LEU A 5 11.19 -5.28 -23.74
C LEU A 5 11.85 -4.36 -24.77
N LEU A 6 11.74 -3.05 -24.54
CA LEU A 6 12.44 -2.06 -25.34
C LEU A 6 13.96 -2.21 -25.13
N PRO A 7 14.78 -1.94 -26.15
CA PRO A 7 16.22 -1.92 -25.99
C PRO A 7 16.64 -0.78 -25.04
N PRO A 8 17.76 -0.94 -24.30
CA PRO A 8 18.18 -0.02 -23.24
C PRO A 8 18.23 1.45 -23.65
N GLU A 9 18.68 1.75 -24.87
CA GLU A 9 18.84 3.11 -25.39
C GLU A 9 17.48 3.82 -25.53
N LYS A 10 16.42 3.05 -25.84
CA LYS A 10 15.05 3.58 -25.92
C LYS A 10 14.41 3.76 -24.54
N LEU A 11 14.84 2.99 -23.54
CA LEU A 11 14.37 3.14 -22.17
C LEU A 11 14.88 4.43 -21.53
N GLU A 12 16.07 4.91 -21.92
CA GLU A 12 16.64 6.15 -21.38
C GLU A 12 15.86 7.40 -21.81
N GLN A 13 15.36 7.39 -23.04
CA GLN A 13 14.60 8.48 -23.65
C GLN A 13 13.11 8.43 -23.32
N LEU A 14 12.66 7.38 -22.62
CA LEU A 14 11.25 7.17 -22.34
C LEU A 14 10.76 8.20 -21.33
N GLU A 15 9.74 8.97 -21.71
CA GLU A 15 9.07 9.90 -20.81
C GLU A 15 7.85 9.25 -20.19
N ILE A 16 7.58 9.58 -18.93
CA ILE A 16 6.33 9.20 -18.29
C ILE A 16 5.26 10.12 -18.89
N PRO A 17 4.27 9.58 -19.64
CA PRO A 17 3.24 10.41 -20.24
C PRO A 17 2.53 11.20 -19.14
N VAL A 18 2.30 12.49 -19.41
CA VAL A 18 1.43 13.31 -18.56
C VAL A 18 0.02 12.83 -18.81
N GLU A 19 -0.70 12.44 -17.76
CA GLU A 19 -2.11 12.13 -17.88
C GLU A 19 -2.85 13.40 -18.33
N GLU A 20 -3.18 13.49 -19.62
CA GLU A 20 -4.36 14.25 -20.02
C GLU A 20 -5.55 13.53 -19.37
N GLU A 21 -6.48 14.28 -18.76
CA GLU A 21 -7.75 13.79 -18.21
C GLU A 21 -8.62 13.14 -19.30
N SER A 22 -8.13 12.08 -19.93
CA SER A 22 -8.91 11.19 -20.76
C SER A 22 -9.80 10.41 -19.82
N SER A 23 -11.07 10.27 -20.20
CA SER A 23 -12.15 9.68 -19.42
C SER A 23 -11.76 8.31 -18.85
N LEU A 24 -11.18 8.30 -17.65
CA LEU A 24 -10.94 7.08 -16.90
C LEU A 24 -12.32 6.42 -16.70
N PRO A 25 -12.46 5.12 -17.00
CA PRO A 25 -13.75 4.43 -16.88
C PRO A 25 -14.27 4.41 -15.42
N ILE A 26 -13.39 4.69 -14.46
CA ILE A 26 -13.70 4.91 -13.04
C ILE A 26 -13.46 6.39 -12.75
N GLY A 27 -14.53 7.11 -12.41
CA GLY A 27 -14.46 8.52 -12.01
C GLY A 27 -14.24 8.72 -10.51
N LYS A 28 -14.57 7.73 -9.66
CA LYS A 28 -14.41 7.81 -8.20
C LYS A 28 -14.39 6.42 -7.56
N VAL A 29 -13.44 6.16 -6.66
CA VAL A 29 -13.44 4.98 -5.79
C VAL A 29 -13.89 5.41 -4.39
N LEU A 30 -14.83 4.68 -3.80
CA LEU A 30 -15.31 4.89 -2.44
C LEU A 30 -14.96 3.67 -1.59
N TYR A 31 -14.43 3.91 -0.40
CA TYR A 31 -14.02 2.87 0.52
C TYR A 31 -15.13 2.61 1.53
N MET A 32 -15.57 1.36 1.64
CA MET A 32 -16.61 0.97 2.60
C MET A 32 -16.03 0.93 4.01
N SER A 33 -16.55 1.78 4.90
CA SER A 33 -16.21 1.78 6.32
C SER A 33 -17.11 0.83 7.10
N GLY A 34 -16.60 0.26 8.19
CA GLY A 34 -17.35 -0.63 9.08
C GLY A 34 -18.61 -0.02 9.70
N ASN A 35 -18.71 1.31 9.73
CA ASN A 35 -19.86 2.02 10.29
C ASN A 35 -21.02 2.24 9.30
N ASP A 36 -20.84 1.98 8.00
CA ASP A 36 -21.88 2.19 6.98
C ASP A 36 -22.91 1.04 6.92
N ALA A 37 -22.67 -0.05 7.66
CA ALA A 37 -23.66 -1.09 7.84
C ALA A 37 -24.60 -0.71 8.99
N SER A 38 -25.68 0.00 8.66
CA SER A 38 -26.88 -0.06 9.50
C SER A 38 -27.31 -1.53 9.57
N PHE A 39 -26.99 -2.18 10.69
CA PHE A 39 -27.36 -3.54 11.01
C PHE A 39 -28.89 -3.65 11.06
N VAL A 40 -29.50 -3.93 9.91
CA VAL A 40 -30.92 -4.27 9.84
C VAL A 40 -31.05 -5.72 10.29
N GLY A 41 -31.35 -5.89 11.58
CA GLY A 41 -32.12 -7.00 12.12
C GLY A 41 -31.36 -8.28 12.50
N GLY A 42 -31.34 -8.55 13.81
CA GLY A 42 -31.17 -9.91 14.34
C GLY A 42 -30.35 -9.98 15.62
N ASN A 43 -31.02 -10.14 16.76
CA ASN A 43 -30.43 -10.33 18.10
C ASN A 43 -29.24 -11.30 18.08
N ALA A 44 -28.02 -10.82 18.34
CA ALA A 44 -26.82 -11.66 18.45
C ALA A 44 -26.03 -11.34 19.74
N THR A 45 -26.50 -11.90 20.85
CA THR A 45 -25.91 -11.78 22.19
C THR A 45 -24.69 -12.68 22.44
N LEU A 46 -23.91 -13.04 21.41
CA LEU A 46 -22.76 -13.97 21.58
C LEU A 46 -21.52 -13.63 20.74
N SER A 47 -21.50 -12.51 20.03
CA SER A 47 -20.41 -12.16 19.10
C SER A 47 -19.34 -11.24 19.72
N GLN A 48 -19.63 -10.60 20.86
CA GLN A 48 -18.73 -9.62 21.47
C GLN A 48 -17.57 -10.24 22.26
N LEU A 49 -17.69 -11.51 22.70
CA LEU A 49 -16.69 -12.16 23.55
C LEU A 49 -15.55 -12.89 22.78
N ARG A 50 -15.60 -12.94 21.45
CA ARG A 50 -14.54 -13.53 20.61
C ARG A 50 -13.63 -12.49 19.94
N ALA A 51 -13.84 -11.20 20.19
CA ALA A 51 -13.12 -10.11 19.53
C ALA A 51 -11.71 -9.84 20.08
N ALA A 52 -11.32 -10.48 21.19
CA ALA A 52 -10.07 -10.15 21.87
C ALA A 52 -8.82 -10.84 21.30
N ASP A 53 -8.96 -11.96 20.58
CA ASP A 53 -7.77 -12.75 20.24
C ASP A 53 -7.77 -13.44 18.86
N THR A 54 -8.85 -13.34 18.06
CA THR A 54 -8.77 -13.74 16.64
C THR A 54 -9.93 -13.20 15.81
N SER A 55 -9.56 -12.65 14.66
CA SER A 55 -10.21 -12.88 13.35
C SER A 55 -11.48 -12.10 12.99
N PHE A 56 -11.42 -11.46 11.81
CA PHE A 56 -12.52 -10.83 11.07
C PHE A 56 -13.03 -9.49 11.60
N ASN A 57 -12.13 -8.54 11.78
CA ASN A 57 -12.53 -7.15 11.53
C ASN A 57 -13.02 -7.06 10.06
N LEU A 58 -13.91 -6.11 9.76
CA LEU A 58 -14.35 -5.77 8.38
C LEU A 58 -13.18 -5.53 7.40
N PHE A 59 -11.96 -5.47 7.92
CA PHE A 59 -10.65 -5.60 7.31
C PHE A 59 -10.50 -6.56 6.11
N THR A 60 -11.10 -7.76 6.08
CA THR A 60 -11.05 -8.60 4.85
C THR A 60 -12.28 -8.43 3.96
N GLY A 61 -13.27 -7.67 4.43
CA GLY A 61 -14.67 -7.82 4.04
C GLY A 61 -15.18 -9.22 4.40
N ASN A 62 -16.37 -9.33 4.96
CA ASN A 62 -17.12 -10.59 4.84
C ASN A 62 -17.94 -10.50 3.55
N GLN A 63 -17.24 -10.37 2.41
CA GLN A 63 -17.87 -10.12 1.12
C GLN A 63 -18.58 -11.39 0.65
N THR A 64 -19.88 -11.30 0.41
CA THR A 64 -20.65 -12.37 -0.22
C THR A 64 -20.16 -12.61 -1.66
N PHE A 65 -20.43 -13.80 -2.19
CA PHE A 65 -20.08 -14.12 -3.58
C PHE A 65 -20.69 -13.13 -4.58
N GLU A 66 -21.92 -12.66 -4.31
CA GLU A 66 -22.61 -11.69 -5.15
C GLU A 66 -21.97 -10.29 -5.10
N GLU A 67 -21.57 -9.82 -3.91
CA GLU A 67 -20.83 -8.56 -3.77
C GLU A 67 -19.47 -8.63 -4.47
N ARG A 68 -18.78 -9.77 -4.37
CA ARG A 68 -17.51 -10.00 -5.09
C ARG A 68 -17.73 -9.95 -6.60
N GLN A 69 -18.77 -10.59 -7.10
CA GLN A 69 -19.07 -10.61 -8.53
C GLN A 69 -19.40 -9.21 -9.06
N ARG A 70 -20.15 -8.41 -8.29
CA ARG A 70 -20.43 -7.00 -8.60
C ARG A 70 -19.18 -6.12 -8.60
N SER A 71 -18.16 -6.44 -7.81
CA SER A 71 -16.90 -5.66 -7.78
C SER A 71 -16.07 -5.76 -9.07
N PHE A 72 -16.31 -6.79 -9.90
CA PHE A 72 -15.65 -6.92 -11.21
C PHE A 72 -16.32 -6.07 -12.30
N GLU A 73 -17.52 -5.52 -12.05
CA GLU A 73 -18.19 -4.62 -12.97
C GLU A 73 -17.62 -3.20 -12.82
N VAL A 74 -16.97 -2.71 -13.87
CA VAL A 74 -16.41 -1.35 -13.88
C VAL A 74 -17.55 -0.33 -13.92
N LYS A 75 -17.68 0.45 -12.85
CA LYS A 75 -18.66 1.54 -12.71
C LYS A 75 -17.94 2.87 -12.54
N LYS A 76 -18.57 3.96 -12.98
CA LYS A 76 -18.05 5.33 -12.80
C LYS A 76 -17.80 5.67 -11.33
N THR A 77 -18.56 5.06 -10.41
CA THR A 77 -18.25 5.05 -8.98
C THR A 77 -18.21 3.61 -8.50
N ALA A 78 -17.06 3.17 -7.99
CA ALA A 78 -16.86 1.82 -7.46
C ALA A 78 -16.75 1.87 -5.94
N MET A 79 -17.60 1.13 -5.24
CA MET A 79 -17.45 0.88 -3.81
C MET A 79 -16.61 -0.37 -3.62
N VAL A 80 -15.50 -0.23 -2.90
CA VAL A 80 -14.60 -1.35 -2.61
C VAL A 80 -14.43 -1.50 -1.11
N HIS A 81 -14.42 -2.75 -0.65
CA HIS A 81 -13.86 -3.05 0.66
C HIS A 81 -12.37 -2.76 0.57
N CYS A 82 -11.95 -1.65 1.19
CA CYS A 82 -10.58 -1.18 1.10
C CYS A 82 -9.58 -2.06 1.85
N GLY A 83 -10.10 -2.99 2.65
CA GLY A 83 -9.36 -3.68 3.68
C GLY A 83 -8.73 -2.72 4.68
N PHE A 84 -7.45 -2.40 4.49
CA PHE A 84 -6.58 -1.67 5.43
C PHE A 84 -6.82 -0.15 5.52
N TYR A 85 -7.62 0.44 4.64
CA TYR A 85 -7.76 1.90 4.59
C TYR A 85 -9.20 2.33 4.84
N SER A 86 -9.38 3.17 5.84
CA SER A 86 -10.65 3.80 6.20
C SER A 86 -10.61 5.28 5.83
N GLY A 87 -11.77 5.96 5.88
CA GLY A 87 -11.82 7.43 5.76
C GLY A 87 -10.97 8.15 6.83
N ASP A 88 -10.73 7.48 7.96
CA ASP A 88 -9.88 7.93 9.07
C ASP A 88 -8.42 7.41 8.95
N GLY A 89 -8.11 6.69 7.87
CA GLY A 89 -6.75 6.30 7.49
C GLY A 89 -6.46 4.80 7.45
N GLY A 90 -5.29 4.50 6.90
CA GLY A 90 -4.57 3.22 7.04
C GLY A 90 -3.37 3.42 7.97
N PHE A 91 -2.17 3.04 7.55
CA PHE A 91 -0.96 3.36 8.30
C PHE A 91 -0.82 4.86 8.55
N ARG A 92 -0.39 5.23 9.76
CA ARG A 92 0.02 6.61 10.03
C ARG A 92 1.42 6.82 9.45
N ILE A 93 1.51 7.80 8.56
CA ILE A 93 2.72 8.21 7.83
C ILE A 93 3.01 9.68 8.18
N SER A 94 4.28 10.04 8.28
CA SER A 94 4.70 11.42 8.54
C SER A 94 4.28 12.36 7.41
N ASP A 95 4.05 13.64 7.71
CA ASP A 95 3.67 14.61 6.67
C ASP A 95 4.82 14.88 5.68
N GLU A 96 6.07 14.73 6.13
CA GLU A 96 7.25 14.78 5.27
C GLU A 96 7.23 13.64 4.24
N ASP A 97 6.98 12.41 4.68
CA ASP A 97 6.93 11.24 3.80
C ASP A 97 5.72 11.29 2.86
N LYS A 98 4.58 11.81 3.33
CA LYS A 98 3.43 12.10 2.46
C LYS A 98 3.80 13.10 1.37
N SER A 99 4.47 14.19 1.73
CA SER A 99 4.88 15.22 0.78
C SER A 99 5.90 14.68 -0.23
N TYR A 100 6.87 13.87 0.21
CA TYR A 100 7.81 13.18 -0.67
C TYR A 100 7.08 12.30 -1.69
N MET A 101 6.16 11.47 -1.20
CA MET A 101 5.37 10.56 -2.03
C MET A 101 4.47 11.28 -3.04
N GLN A 102 3.84 12.39 -2.64
CA GLN A 102 3.02 13.23 -3.53
C GLN A 102 3.85 13.88 -4.66
N GLY A 103 5.14 14.11 -4.44
CA GLY A 103 6.05 14.61 -5.47
C GLY A 103 6.44 13.57 -6.53
N CYS A 104 6.14 12.29 -6.29
CA CYS A 104 6.54 11.19 -7.16
C CYS A 104 5.53 10.92 -8.26
N LYS A 105 5.99 10.96 -9.53
CA LYS A 105 5.14 10.55 -10.68
C LYS A 105 4.93 9.05 -10.76
N VAL A 106 5.97 8.28 -10.43
CA VAL A 106 5.96 6.81 -10.41
C VAL A 106 6.68 6.35 -9.16
N VAL A 107 6.07 5.42 -8.44
CA VAL A 107 6.63 4.85 -7.21
C VAL A 107 6.77 3.34 -7.36
N VAL A 108 7.95 2.83 -7.06
CA VAL A 108 8.18 1.42 -6.75
C VAL A 108 8.19 1.31 -5.23
N SER A 109 7.25 0.55 -4.69
CA SER A 109 7.12 0.36 -3.25
C SER A 109 7.40 -1.09 -2.83
N THR A 110 7.98 -1.23 -1.65
CA THR A 110 8.11 -2.50 -0.93
C THR A 110 7.73 -2.28 0.53
N CYS A 111 7.38 -3.35 1.25
CA CYS A 111 7.23 -3.30 2.71
C CYS A 111 7.96 -4.46 3.35
N ALA A 112 8.45 -4.22 4.56
CA ALA A 112 8.92 -5.25 5.48
C ALA A 112 8.42 -4.88 6.87
N PHE A 113 7.77 -5.82 7.55
CA PHE A 113 7.24 -5.62 8.90
C PHE A 113 7.70 -6.77 9.80
N GLY A 114 8.03 -6.45 11.05
CA GLY A 114 8.53 -7.42 12.02
C GLY A 114 10.03 -7.72 11.94
N GLY A 115 10.78 -7.13 11.00
CA GLY A 115 12.24 -7.20 10.93
C GLY A 115 12.84 -8.51 10.44
N GLY A 116 12.02 -9.44 9.91
CA GLY A 116 12.49 -10.71 9.37
C GLY A 116 13.06 -10.65 7.95
N ASP A 117 12.68 -9.62 7.18
CA ASP A 117 13.05 -9.48 5.77
C ASP A 117 14.23 -8.52 5.57
N ASP A 118 15.11 -8.87 4.63
CA ASP A 118 16.22 -8.01 4.20
C ASP A 118 15.77 -6.99 3.13
N LEU A 119 16.31 -5.77 3.20
CA LEU A 119 16.11 -4.76 2.17
C LEU A 119 17.18 -4.87 1.08
N TYR A 120 16.82 -5.48 -0.06
CA TYR A 120 17.66 -5.56 -1.24
C TYR A 120 17.58 -4.29 -2.09
N GLN A 121 18.72 -3.87 -2.66
CA GLN A 121 18.77 -2.72 -3.56
C GLN A 121 18.21 -3.08 -4.94
N PRO A 122 17.52 -2.16 -5.63
CA PRO A 122 17.07 -2.39 -7.01
C PRO A 122 18.26 -2.65 -7.93
N ILE A 123 18.18 -3.68 -8.76
CA ILE A 123 19.22 -4.06 -9.72
C ILE A 123 18.73 -3.90 -11.16
N GLY A 124 19.65 -3.58 -12.08
CA GLY A 124 19.35 -3.48 -13.51
C GLY A 124 18.56 -2.23 -13.93
N MET A 125 18.48 -1.21 -13.07
CA MET A 125 17.83 0.06 -13.39
C MET A 125 18.76 0.98 -14.18
N SER A 126 18.24 1.62 -15.23
CA SER A 126 18.99 2.68 -15.95
C SER A 126 19.04 3.97 -15.13
N GLU A 127 20.03 4.82 -15.38
CA GLU A 127 20.14 6.12 -14.70
C GLU A 127 18.90 7.00 -14.93
N ALA A 128 18.34 6.97 -16.14
CA ALA A 128 17.13 7.71 -16.46
C ALA A 128 15.95 7.24 -15.60
N SER A 129 15.84 5.94 -15.33
CA SER A 129 14.78 5.40 -14.48
C SER A 129 14.97 5.79 -13.02
N LEU A 130 16.20 5.72 -12.50
CA LEU A 130 16.53 6.15 -11.14
C LEU A 130 16.21 7.63 -10.86
N LYS A 131 16.21 8.48 -11.90
CA LYS A 131 15.84 9.91 -11.77
C LYS A 131 14.33 10.16 -11.86
N LYS A 132 13.57 9.24 -12.47
CA LYS A 132 12.15 9.42 -12.78
C LYS A 132 11.24 8.63 -11.83
N VAL A 133 11.76 7.59 -11.18
CA VAL A 133 11.02 6.66 -10.32
C VAL A 133 11.49 6.83 -8.87
N CYS A 134 10.53 7.01 -7.97
CA CYS A 134 10.80 6.99 -6.54
C CYS A 134 10.79 5.54 -6.03
N TYR A 135 11.76 5.20 -5.18
CA TYR A 135 11.84 3.91 -4.52
C TYR A 135 11.52 4.11 -3.04
N VAL A 136 10.45 3.47 -2.58
CA VAL A 136 9.92 3.64 -1.22
C VAL A 136 9.86 2.29 -0.52
N ALA A 137 10.40 2.21 0.69
CA ALA A 137 10.31 1.04 1.54
C ALA A 137 9.55 1.39 2.82
N PHE A 138 8.41 0.72 3.04
CA PHE A 138 7.62 0.87 4.26
C PHE A 138 8.10 -0.09 5.33
N TRP A 139 8.49 0.46 6.49
CA TRP A 139 8.95 -0.29 7.65
C TRP A 139 8.10 0.00 8.87
N ASP A 140 7.98 -0.97 9.77
CA ASP A 140 7.53 -0.71 11.14
C ASP A 140 8.73 -0.40 12.03
N GLU A 141 8.47 0.09 13.25
CA GLU A 141 9.53 0.41 14.22
C GLU A 141 10.40 -0.81 14.57
N ILE A 142 9.83 -2.02 14.48
CA ILE A 142 10.54 -3.27 14.74
C ILE A 142 11.55 -3.54 13.63
N THR A 143 11.13 -3.40 12.37
CA THR A 143 12.02 -3.53 11.20
C THR A 143 13.09 -2.47 11.22
N LEU A 144 12.75 -1.22 11.53
CA LEU A 144 13.74 -0.14 11.65
C LEU A 144 14.86 -0.54 12.63
N LYS A 145 14.52 -0.96 13.85
CA LYS A 145 15.50 -1.38 14.87
C LYS A 145 16.29 -2.61 14.42
N ALA A 146 15.62 -3.60 13.82
CA ALA A 146 16.28 -4.81 13.33
C ALA A 146 17.32 -4.50 12.25
N GLN A 147 16.98 -3.61 11.32
CA GLN A 147 17.89 -3.18 10.23
C GLN A 147 19.08 -2.36 10.76
N GLU A 148 18.85 -1.50 11.76
CA GLU A 148 19.93 -0.76 12.43
C GLU A 148 20.94 -1.69 13.12
N LEU A 149 20.47 -2.80 13.73
CA LEU A 149 21.32 -3.79 14.40
C LEU A 149 22.24 -4.53 13.43
N VAL A 150 21.79 -4.75 12.19
CA VAL A 150 22.61 -5.35 11.12
C VAL A 150 23.41 -4.32 10.32
N GLY A 151 23.46 -3.07 10.79
CA GLY A 151 24.26 -1.99 10.21
C GLY A 151 23.60 -1.25 9.05
N ARG A 152 22.33 -1.53 8.73
CA ARG A 152 21.56 -0.81 7.70
C ARG A 152 20.80 0.34 8.34
N ARG A 153 21.54 1.39 8.71
CA ARG A 153 20.96 2.60 9.29
C ARG A 153 20.38 3.51 8.23
N VAL A 154 19.25 4.11 8.55
CA VAL A 154 18.66 5.18 7.74
C VAL A 154 19.57 6.40 7.82
N GLY A 155 19.97 6.95 6.67
CA GLY A 155 20.78 8.17 6.60
C GLY A 155 20.00 9.39 7.09
N ASP A 156 20.70 10.51 7.31
CA ASP A 156 20.08 11.78 7.67
C ASP A 156 19.14 12.33 6.57
N ASP A 157 19.30 11.85 5.34
CA ASP A 157 18.42 12.10 4.20
C ASP A 157 17.16 11.21 4.20
N GLY A 158 17.06 10.27 5.14
CA GLY A 158 16.00 9.28 5.27
C GLY A 158 16.12 8.11 4.30
N PHE A 159 17.29 7.87 3.70
CA PHE A 159 17.49 6.79 2.73
C PHE A 159 18.34 5.64 3.27
N VAL A 160 18.09 4.44 2.73
CA VAL A 160 19.00 3.29 2.79
C VAL A 160 19.32 2.87 1.35
N GLY A 161 20.46 3.32 0.86
CA GLY A 161 20.82 3.15 -0.55
C GLY A 161 19.88 3.95 -1.46
N LYS A 162 19.10 3.26 -2.30
CA LYS A 162 18.13 3.90 -3.21
C LYS A 162 16.74 4.07 -2.61
N TRP A 163 16.46 3.41 -1.48
CA TRP A 163 15.13 3.40 -0.87
C TRP A 163 14.95 4.56 0.09
N ARG A 164 13.91 5.38 -0.10
CA ARG A 164 13.36 6.24 0.95
C ARG A 164 12.67 5.34 1.96
N ILE A 165 13.11 5.40 3.22
CA ILE A 165 12.50 4.62 4.29
C ILE A 165 11.34 5.42 4.87
N ILE A 166 10.14 4.84 4.81
CA ILE A 166 8.94 5.39 5.43
C ILE A 166 8.57 4.51 6.61
N VAL A 167 8.69 5.06 7.82
CA VAL A 167 8.32 4.34 9.04
C VAL A 167 6.83 4.54 9.29
N VAL A 168 6.07 3.46 9.25
CA VAL A 168 4.63 3.46 9.47
C VAL A 168 4.29 3.15 10.93
N GLN A 169 3.22 3.77 11.40
CA GLN A 169 2.62 3.52 12.71
C GLN A 169 1.17 3.05 12.56
N ASP A 170 0.59 2.61 13.68
CA ASP A 170 -0.80 2.17 13.78
C ASP A 170 -1.11 0.98 12.85
N LEU A 171 -0.23 -0.03 12.89
CA LEU A 171 -0.44 -1.28 12.17
C LEU A 171 -1.76 -1.95 12.62
N PRO A 172 -2.55 -2.52 11.70
CA PRO A 172 -3.89 -3.03 12.01
C PRO A 172 -3.90 -4.36 12.77
N PHE A 173 -2.77 -5.07 12.81
CA PHE A 173 -2.64 -6.32 13.56
C PHE A 173 -1.43 -6.32 14.48
N SER A 174 -1.62 -6.94 15.64
CA SER A 174 -0.53 -7.35 16.52
C SER A 174 0.36 -8.42 15.87
N ASP A 175 -0.22 -9.35 15.10
CA ASP A 175 0.54 -10.34 14.32
C ASP A 175 1.13 -9.70 13.05
N GLN A 176 2.45 -9.53 13.05
CA GLN A 176 3.23 -8.91 11.97
C GLN A 176 3.07 -9.63 10.63
N ARG A 177 2.82 -10.95 10.64
CA ARG A 177 2.63 -11.74 9.40
C ARG A 177 1.39 -11.32 8.63
N LEU A 178 0.41 -10.72 9.32
CA LEU A 178 -0.81 -10.22 8.72
C LEU A 178 -0.64 -8.80 8.14
N ASN A 179 0.36 -8.05 8.62
CA ASN A 179 0.64 -6.68 8.20
C ASN A 179 1.38 -6.61 6.85
N GLY A 180 2.13 -7.65 6.46
CA GLY A 180 2.93 -7.69 5.22
C GLY A 180 2.13 -7.64 3.91
N LYS A 181 0.80 -7.52 3.97
CA LYS A 181 -0.07 -7.37 2.80
C LYS A 181 -0.36 -5.88 2.58
N ILE A 182 0.52 -5.14 1.92
CA ILE A 182 0.19 -3.76 1.52
C ILE A 182 -1.02 -3.82 0.56
N PRO A 183 -2.06 -2.98 0.74
CA PRO A 183 -2.98 -2.69 -0.33
C PRO A 183 -2.17 -2.20 -1.54
N LYS A 184 -2.30 -2.88 -2.68
CA LYS A 184 -1.70 -2.46 -3.96
C LYS A 184 -2.25 -1.13 -4.50
N VAL A 185 -2.97 -0.39 -3.67
CA VAL A 185 -3.61 0.88 -3.97
C VAL A 185 -3.29 1.81 -2.81
N LEU A 186 -2.06 2.34 -2.81
CA LEU A 186 -1.79 3.60 -2.14
C LEU A 186 -2.31 4.65 -3.13
N ASN A 187 -3.44 5.29 -2.83
CA ASN A 187 -3.79 6.53 -3.51
C ASN A 187 -2.74 7.55 -3.09
N LEU A 188 -1.75 7.75 -3.96
CA LEU A 188 -0.76 8.82 -3.89
C LEU A 188 -1.41 10.13 -4.33
#